data_AF-A0A2P2CC84-F1
#
_entry.id   AF-A0A2P2CC84-F1
#
_cell.length_a   1.000
_cell.length_b   1.000
_cell.length_c   1.000
_cell.angle_alpha   90.00
_cell.angle_beta   90.00
_cell.angle_gamma   90.00
#
_symmetry.space_group_name_H-M   'P 1'
#
loop_
_entity.id
_entity.type
_entity.pdbx_description
1 polymer ?
#
loop_
_entity_poly.entity_id
_entity_poly.type
_entity_poly.pdbx_seq_one_letter_code
_entity_poly.pdbx_strand_id
1 'polypeptide(L)'
;MRTLEKRGVLPGAADVRRAWWSLLAFVPAFGLAFAVGEGLAAALGHPPGGADQAPWWVMVVAGVPALLVFVVPAVLAWHFGRRAMDLGDPRGRYPLVVGLVVAGGFVLLNLVSAVAVLVSG
;
A
#
# COMPACT_ATOMS: atom_id res chain seq x y z
N MET A 1 -33.84 34.63 6.34
CA MET A 1 -33.90 33.24 6.87
C MET A 1 -33.77 32.25 5.71
N ARG A 2 -32.54 31.88 5.34
CA ARG A 2 -32.24 30.75 4.44
C ARG A 2 -31.45 29.74 5.26
N THR A 3 -32.17 28.95 6.04
CA THR A 3 -31.66 27.71 6.64
C THR A 3 -31.43 26.74 5.48
N LEU A 4 -30.27 26.85 4.86
CA LEU A 4 -29.76 25.84 3.95
C LEU A 4 -29.84 24.51 4.69
N GLU A 5 -30.62 23.59 4.12
CA GLU A 5 -30.58 22.16 4.41
C GLU A 5 -29.13 21.77 4.71
N LYS A 6 -28.83 21.56 6.01
CA LYS A 6 -27.67 20.75 6.38
C LYS A 6 -28.04 19.35 5.90
N ARG A 7 -27.69 19.08 4.63
CA ARG A 7 -27.76 17.77 3.98
C ARG A 7 -27.39 16.73 5.04
N GLY A 8 -28.16 15.66 5.14
CA GLY A 8 -27.92 14.53 6.03
C GLY A 8 -26.59 13.83 5.72
N VAL A 9 -25.49 14.51 5.97
CA VAL A 9 -24.13 14.01 5.84
C VAL A 9 -23.91 13.18 7.10
N LEU A 10 -23.90 11.86 6.92
CA LEU A 10 -23.53 10.94 7.99
C LEU A 10 -22.20 11.40 8.61
N PRO A 11 -22.04 11.38 9.94
CA PRO A 11 -20.80 11.84 10.60
C PRO A 11 -19.52 11.22 10.02
N GLY A 12 -19.60 9.99 9.49
CA GLY A 12 -18.48 9.26 8.87
C GLY A 12 -18.17 9.60 7.40
N ALA A 13 -18.98 10.39 6.69
CA ALA A 13 -18.83 10.58 5.24
C ALA A 13 -17.52 11.27 4.83
N ALA A 14 -16.97 12.14 5.69
CA ALA A 14 -15.67 12.77 5.45
C ALA A 14 -14.53 11.75 5.53
N ASP A 15 -14.61 10.79 6.45
CA ASP A 15 -13.60 9.75 6.61
C ASP A 15 -13.71 8.69 5.51
N VAL A 16 -14.91 8.35 5.03
CA VAL A 16 -15.08 7.53 3.81
C VAL A 16 -14.37 8.19 2.61
N ARG A 17 -14.55 9.50 2.43
CA ARG A 17 -13.88 10.23 1.34
C ARG A 17 -12.36 10.21 1.49
N ARG A 18 -11.83 10.43 2.69
CA ARG A 18 -10.38 10.35 2.96
C ARG A 18 -9.83 8.94 2.70
N ALA A 19 -10.56 7.90 3.06
CA ALA A 19 -10.17 6.52 2.79
C ALA A 19 -10.05 6.23 1.28
N TRP A 20 -10.95 6.77 0.46
CA TRP A 20 -10.82 6.67 -1.00
C TRP A 20 -9.65 7.48 -1.54
N TRP A 21 -9.45 8.71 -1.06
CA TRP A 21 -8.30 9.52 -1.46
C TRP A 21 -6.95 8.89 -1.11
N SER A 22 -6.85 8.20 0.04
CA SER A 22 -5.61 7.49 0.38
C SER A 22 -5.28 6.38 -0.61
N LEU A 23 -6.27 5.76 -1.27
CA LEU A 23 -5.97 4.73 -2.28
C LEU A 23 -5.28 5.31 -3.52
N LEU A 24 -5.48 6.59 -3.85
CA LEU A 24 -4.73 7.23 -4.94
C LEU A 24 -3.23 7.32 -4.63
N ALA A 25 -2.85 7.30 -3.36
CA ALA A 25 -1.45 7.29 -2.96
C ALA A 25 -0.72 5.98 -3.31
N PHE A 26 -1.43 4.92 -3.73
CA PHE A 26 -0.77 3.71 -4.26
C PHE A 26 0.07 3.99 -5.51
N VAL A 27 -0.34 4.94 -6.36
CA VAL A 27 0.41 5.29 -7.58
C VAL A 27 1.80 5.84 -7.24
N PRO A 28 1.93 6.92 -6.44
CA PRO A 28 3.26 7.38 -6.02
C PRO A 28 3.96 6.39 -5.09
N ALA A 29 3.24 5.65 -4.23
CA ALA A 29 3.85 4.64 -3.37
C ALA A 29 4.49 3.50 -4.17
N PHE A 30 3.91 3.11 -5.31
CA PHE A 30 4.51 2.13 -6.22
C PHE A 30 5.85 2.62 -6.75
N GLY A 31 5.90 3.85 -7.27
CA GLY A 31 7.14 4.46 -7.75
C GLY A 31 8.20 4.60 -6.65
N LEU A 32 7.78 4.99 -5.45
CA LEU A 32 8.67 5.09 -4.29
C LEU A 32 9.18 3.73 -3.82
N ALA A 33 8.31 2.71 -3.77
CA ALA A 33 8.71 1.35 -3.42
C ALA A 33 9.75 0.82 -4.43
N PHE A 34 9.53 1.04 -5.72
CA PHE A 34 10.49 0.68 -6.76
C PHE A 34 11.81 1.41 -6.58
N ALA A 35 11.78 2.73 -6.38
CA ALA A 35 12.98 3.52 -6.15
C ALA A 35 13.76 3.09 -4.90
N VAL A 36 13.05 2.72 -3.83
CA VAL A 36 13.67 2.19 -2.59
C VAL A 36 14.28 0.82 -2.83
N GLY A 37 13.56 -0.10 -3.48
CA GLY A 37 14.05 -1.44 -3.76
C GLY A 37 15.29 -1.41 -4.67
N GLU A 38 15.17 -0.82 -5.85
CA GLU A 38 16.27 -0.72 -6.81
C GLU A 38 17.42 0.14 -6.29
N GLY A 39 17.10 1.24 -5.59
CA GLY A 39 18.10 2.11 -5.00
C GLY A 39 18.93 1.41 -3.92
N LEU A 40 18.28 0.64 -3.03
CA LEU A 40 18.97 -0.14 -2.01
C LEU A 40 19.78 -1.28 -2.63
N ALA A 41 19.23 -2.01 -3.60
CA ALA A 41 19.96 -3.07 -4.29
C ALA A 41 21.21 -2.52 -5.00
N ALA A 42 21.08 -1.41 -5.72
CA ALA A 42 22.20 -0.72 -6.37
C ALA A 42 23.25 -0.24 -5.36
N ALA A 43 22.82 0.32 -4.22
CA ALA A 43 23.73 0.73 -3.15
C ALA A 43 24.49 -0.46 -2.52
N LEU A 44 23.91 -1.66 -2.57
CA LEU A 44 24.53 -2.92 -2.14
C LEU A 44 25.39 -3.57 -3.23
N GLY A 45 25.65 -2.87 -4.34
CA GLY A 45 26.49 -3.35 -5.44
C GLY A 45 25.77 -4.24 -6.47
N HIS A 46 24.44 -4.29 -6.42
CA HIS A 46 23.61 -5.09 -7.34
C HIS A 46 22.75 -4.16 -8.20
N PRO A 47 23.32 -3.50 -9.21
CA PRO A 47 22.59 -2.56 -10.05
C PRO A 47 21.51 -3.27 -10.89
N PRO A 48 20.40 -2.58 -11.20
CA PRO A 48 19.35 -3.13 -12.04
C PRO A 48 19.89 -3.56 -13.41
N GLY A 49 19.46 -4.72 -13.88
CA GLY A 49 19.83 -5.24 -15.21
C GLY A 49 21.23 -5.87 -15.30
N GLY A 50 21.90 -6.11 -14.17
CA GLY A 50 23.11 -6.93 -14.13
C GLY A 50 22.87 -8.37 -14.63
N ALA A 51 23.92 -9.01 -15.15
CA ALA A 51 23.85 -10.39 -15.62
C ALA A 51 23.75 -11.40 -14.46
N ASP A 52 24.28 -11.05 -13.29
CA ASP A 52 24.26 -11.88 -12.10
C ASP A 52 23.01 -11.62 -11.28
N GLN A 53 22.34 -12.70 -10.88
CA GLN A 53 21.17 -12.63 -10.02
C GLN A 53 21.61 -12.19 -8.61
N ALA A 54 20.91 -11.20 -8.03
CA ALA A 54 21.23 -10.73 -6.70
C ALA A 54 21.05 -11.84 -5.65
N PRO A 55 21.96 -11.96 -4.66
CA PRO A 55 21.79 -12.89 -3.55
C PRO A 55 20.47 -12.68 -2.82
N TRP A 56 19.89 -13.77 -2.30
CA TRP A 56 18.59 -13.74 -1.62
C TRP A 56 18.53 -12.73 -0.46
N TRP A 57 19.63 -12.51 0.26
CA TRP A 57 19.68 -11.56 1.37
C TRP A 57 19.53 -10.11 0.89
N VAL A 58 20.03 -9.78 -0.31
CA VAL A 58 19.86 -8.45 -0.93
C VAL A 58 18.39 -8.23 -1.25
N MET A 59 17.71 -9.25 -1.80
CA MET A 59 16.28 -9.20 -2.07
C MET A 59 15.46 -8.91 -0.80
N VAL A 60 15.85 -9.48 0.34
CA VAL A 60 15.18 -9.22 1.62
C VAL A 60 15.46 -7.80 2.11
N VAL A 61 16.73 -7.39 2.14
CA VAL A 61 17.15 -6.07 2.66
C VAL A 61 16.60 -4.92 1.82
N ALA A 62 16.50 -5.08 0.50
CA ALA A 62 15.92 -4.07 -0.39
C ALA A 62 14.40 -4.18 -0.50
N GLY A 63 13.87 -5.40 -0.58
CA GLY A 63 12.46 -5.68 -0.80
C GLY A 63 11.59 -5.35 0.41
N VAL A 64 12.02 -5.66 1.64
CA VAL A 64 11.22 -5.38 2.85
C VAL A 64 10.95 -3.88 3.01
N PRO A 65 11.94 -2.97 2.95
CA PRO A 65 11.67 -1.53 2.96
C PRO A 65 10.75 -1.06 1.84
N ALA A 66 10.92 -1.57 0.62
CA ALA A 66 10.06 -1.25 -0.51
C ALA A 66 8.59 -1.66 -0.25
N LEU A 67 8.37 -2.87 0.26
CA LEU A 67 7.04 -3.35 0.64
C LEU A 67 6.41 -2.49 1.75
N LEU A 68 7.20 -2.08 2.74
CA LEU A 68 6.71 -1.21 3.81
C LEU A 68 6.23 0.14 3.27
N VAL A 69 6.97 0.74 2.34
CA VAL A 69 6.55 1.99 1.65
C VAL A 69 5.24 1.78 0.88
N PHE A 70 5.12 0.66 0.16
CA PHE A 70 3.92 0.36 -0.62
C PHE A 70 2.66 0.12 0.25
N VAL A 71 2.81 -0.37 1.48
CA VAL A 71 1.71 -0.69 2.39
C VAL A 71 1.10 0.56 3.05
N VAL A 72 1.82 1.69 3.08
CA VAL A 72 1.36 2.94 3.76
C VAL A 72 -0.06 3.39 3.34
N PRO A 73 -0.41 3.46 2.05
CA PRO A 73 -1.77 3.83 1.61
C PRO A 73 -2.86 2.91 2.15
N ALA A 74 -2.58 1.60 2.28
CA ALA A 74 -3.53 0.64 2.85
C ALA A 74 -3.77 0.90 4.35
N VAL A 75 -2.72 1.26 5.10
CA VAL A 75 -2.85 1.62 6.53
C VAL A 75 -3.72 2.85 6.70
N LEU A 76 -3.57 3.85 5.83
CA LEU A 76 -4.42 5.04 5.84
C LEU A 76 -5.88 4.71 5.47
N ALA A 77 -6.10 3.89 4.44
CA ALA A 77 -7.43 3.45 4.05
C ALA A 77 -8.11 2.64 5.17
N TRP A 78 -7.35 1.80 5.87
CA TRP A 78 -7.81 1.07 7.05
C TRP A 78 -8.17 2.03 8.20
N HIS A 79 -7.31 2.98 8.53
CA HIS A 79 -7.54 3.94 9.61
C HIS A 79 -8.80 4.78 9.37
N PHE A 80 -8.93 5.40 8.20
CA PHE A 80 -10.09 6.22 7.87
C PHE A 80 -11.36 5.38 7.64
N GLY A 81 -11.23 4.19 7.05
CA GLY A 81 -12.35 3.26 6.86
C GLY A 81 -12.93 2.78 8.19
N ARG A 82 -12.08 2.40 9.15
CA ARG A 82 -12.52 2.04 10.51
C ARG A 82 -13.19 3.20 11.23
N ARG A 83 -12.57 4.38 11.20
CA ARG A 83 -13.13 5.57 11.82
C ARG A 83 -14.50 5.94 11.25
N ALA A 84 -14.69 5.80 9.94
CA ALA A 84 -16.00 6.00 9.32
C ALA A 84 -17.07 5.01 9.81
N MET A 85 -16.69 3.73 9.98
CA MET A 85 -17.58 2.70 10.52
C MET A 85 -17.93 2.95 11.99
N ASP A 86 -16.96 3.37 12.81
CA ASP A 86 -17.18 3.72 14.22
C ASP A 86 -18.12 4.94 14.35
N LEU A 87 -18.16 5.81 13.33
CA LEU A 87 -19.08 6.95 13.21
C LEU A 87 -20.43 6.59 12.56
N GLY A 88 -20.70 5.31 12.33
CA GLY A 88 -21.98 4.82 11.81
C GLY A 88 -22.13 4.82 10.29
N ASP A 89 -21.06 5.06 9.51
CA ASP A 89 -21.08 4.91 8.06
C ASP A 89 -20.46 3.56 7.61
N PRO A 90 -21.27 2.54 7.31
CA PRO A 90 -20.78 1.22 6.94
C PRO A 90 -20.02 1.22 5.59
N ARG A 91 -20.15 2.28 4.78
CA ARG A 91 -19.45 2.39 3.49
C ARG A 91 -17.93 2.52 3.66
N GLY A 92 -17.44 2.82 4.87
CA GLY A 92 -16.01 2.78 5.21
C GLY A 92 -15.35 1.42 4.98
N ARG A 93 -16.13 0.33 4.95
CA ARG A 93 -15.62 -1.03 4.69
C ARG A 93 -15.06 -1.21 3.28
N TYR A 94 -15.65 -0.57 2.27
CA TYR A 94 -15.23 -0.76 0.87
C TYR A 94 -13.79 -0.31 0.60
N PRO A 95 -13.39 0.95 0.88
CA PRO A 95 -12.01 1.38 0.63
C PRO A 95 -11.00 0.61 1.51
N LEU A 96 -11.39 0.18 2.72
CA LEU A 96 -10.56 -0.68 3.56
C LEU A 96 -10.27 -2.02 2.89
N VAL A 97 -11.31 -2.72 2.41
CA VAL A 97 -11.15 -4.03 1.74
C VAL A 97 -10.32 -3.87 0.46
N VAL A 98 -10.57 -2.83 -0.33
CA VAL A 98 -9.78 -2.56 -1.54
C VAL A 98 -8.31 -2.34 -1.18
N GLY A 99 -8.00 -1.49 -0.19
CA GLY A 99 -6.64 -1.24 0.25
C GLY A 99 -5.93 -2.51 0.74
N LEU A 100 -6.64 -3.35 1.49
CA LEU A 100 -6.12 -4.62 2.00
C LEU A 100 -5.88 -5.64 0.89
N VAL A 101 -6.78 -5.75 -0.09
CA VAL A 101 -6.62 -6.66 -1.23
C VAL A 101 -5.45 -6.21 -2.11
N VAL A 102 -5.32 -4.91 -2.39
CA VAL A 102 -4.23 -4.38 -3.23
C VAL A 102 -2.88 -4.57 -2.55
N ALA A 103 -2.73 -4.11 -1.31
CA ALA A 103 -1.47 -4.25 -0.57
C ALA A 103 -1.15 -5.71 -0.26
N GLY A 104 -2.14 -6.49 0.20
CA GLY A 104 -1.98 -7.90 0.49
C GLY A 104 -1.62 -8.72 -0.75
N GLY A 105 -2.29 -8.48 -1.87
CA GLY A 105 -1.98 -9.12 -3.15
C GLY A 105 -0.56 -8.80 -3.61
N PHE A 106 -0.13 -7.53 -3.51
CA PHE A 106 1.23 -7.14 -3.85
C PHE A 106 2.27 -7.82 -2.96
N VAL A 107 2.07 -7.82 -1.64
CA VAL A 107 2.97 -8.50 -0.68
C VAL A 107 3.02 -9.99 -0.97
N LEU A 108 1.89 -10.65 -1.18
CA LEU A 108 1.83 -12.07 -1.49
C LEU A 108 2.57 -12.42 -2.78
N LEU A 109 2.37 -11.64 -3.85
CA LEU A 109 3.09 -11.86 -5.11
C LEU A 109 4.61 -11.72 -4.93
N ASN A 110 5.05 -10.72 -4.17
CA ASN A 110 6.48 -10.54 -3.89
C ASN A 110 7.05 -11.68 -3.03
N LEU A 111 6.29 -12.17 -2.04
CA LEU A 111 6.70 -13.31 -1.22
C LEU A 111 6.80 -14.61 -2.05
N VAL A 112 5.82 -14.87 -2.91
CA VAL A 112 5.84 -16.03 -3.82
C VAL A 112 7.05 -15.95 -4.75
N SER A 113 7.32 -14.77 -5.30
CA SER A 113 8.52 -14.55 -6.14
C SER A 113 9.81 -14.82 -5.37
N ALA A 114 9.94 -14.30 -4.15
CA ALA A 114 11.11 -14.52 -3.31
C ALA A 114 11.33 -16.01 -2.95
N VAL A 115 10.25 -16.72 -2.62
CA VAL A 115 10.30 -18.17 -2.35
C VAL A 115 10.66 -18.95 -3.61
N ALA A 116 10.11 -18.58 -4.77
CA ALA A 116 10.43 -19.23 -6.03
C ALA A 116 11.93 -19.10 -6.34
N VAL A 117 12.50 -17.90 -6.19
CA VAL A 117 13.94 -17.67 -6.37
C VAL A 117 14.77 -18.51 -5.40
N LEU A 118 14.38 -18.57 -4.12
CA LEU A 118 15.09 -19.35 -3.11
C LEU A 118 15.10 -20.86 -3.37
N VAL A 119 14.03 -21.39 -3.99
CA VAL A 119 13.91 -22.82 -4.31
C VAL A 119 14.57 -23.15 -5.66
N SER A 120 14.68 -22.18 -6.57
CA SER A 120 15.29 -22.36 -7.89
C SER A 120 16.80 -22.08 -7.96
N GLY A 121 17.34 -21.35 -6.98
CA GLY A 121 18.76 -21.00 -6.87
C GLY A 121 19.51 -21.97 -5.97
#